data_AF-A0A2N5WXF7-F1
#
_entry.id   AF-A0A2N5WXF7-F1
#
_cell.length_a   1.000
_cell.length_b   1.000
_cell.length_c   1.000
_cell.angle_alpha   90.00
_cell.angle_beta   90.00
_cell.angle_gamma   90.00
#
_symmetry.space_group_name_H-M   'P 1'
#
loop_
_entity.id
_entity.type
_entity.pdbx_description
1 polymer ?
#
loop_
_entity_poly.entity_id
_entity_poly.type
_entity_poly.pdbx_seq_one_letter_code
_entity_poly.pdbx_strand_id
1 'polypeptide(L)'
;MDRPFIRGQVAIDSMRDNGFLSAAHALAELIDNSIQSGADRIELITFEKRSEGSATSRAVKRIEKIGVLDNGSGMDSETLHLALEFGASVNRKDSQGIGKFGMGLPNSSISQCKHVDVWSWTEPGEYKYTYLDIDEIKSGDLESIPEPIKKEVPADILAALGDSLPSTGTLVVWSKIDRCQWKTGNSIYKHTQDVVGRMYRYYLDGEKVSIRFKSAELKNSLYIVNEEH
;
A
#
# COMPACT_ATOMS: atom_id res chain seq x y z
N MET A 1 -12.81 -6.99 -37.77
CA MET A 1 -12.64 -7.17 -36.33
C MET A 1 -11.90 -5.94 -35.84
N ASP A 2 -12.54 -5.12 -35.01
CA ASP A 2 -11.93 -3.90 -34.49
C ASP A 2 -10.76 -4.25 -33.56
N ARG A 3 -9.70 -3.45 -33.61
CA ARG A 3 -8.49 -3.62 -32.81
C ARG A 3 -8.39 -2.47 -31.82
N PRO A 4 -8.25 -2.72 -30.51
CA PRO A 4 -8.08 -1.62 -29.56
C PRO A 4 -6.74 -0.92 -29.80
N PHE A 5 -6.70 0.40 -29.62
CA PHE A 5 -5.48 1.19 -29.74
C PHE A 5 -4.39 0.75 -28.73
N ILE A 6 -4.81 0.33 -27.53
CA ILE A 6 -3.94 -0.21 -26.48
C ILE A 6 -4.68 -1.37 -25.81
N ARG A 7 -3.98 -2.49 -25.55
CA ARG A 7 -4.50 -3.59 -24.72
C ARG A 7 -4.18 -3.32 -23.26
N GLY A 8 -5.15 -3.46 -22.36
CA GLY A 8 -4.96 -3.22 -20.91
C GLY A 8 -3.77 -3.97 -20.32
N GLN A 9 -3.60 -5.25 -20.68
CA GLN A 9 -2.43 -6.05 -20.28
C GLN A 9 -1.09 -5.42 -20.68
N VAL A 10 -0.97 -4.93 -21.93
CA VAL A 10 0.28 -4.32 -22.43
C VAL A 10 0.55 -2.99 -21.73
N ALA A 11 -0.50 -2.20 -21.48
CA ALA A 11 -0.39 -0.94 -20.75
C ALA A 11 0.08 -1.18 -19.31
N ILE A 12 -0.56 -2.12 -18.61
CA ILE A 12 -0.22 -2.49 -17.23
C ILE A 12 1.22 -2.98 -17.14
N ASP A 13 1.66 -3.90 -18.00
CA ASP A 13 3.04 -4.39 -17.96
C ASP A 13 4.06 -3.25 -18.19
N SER A 14 3.77 -2.36 -19.13
CA SER A 14 4.60 -1.17 -19.39
C SER A 14 4.65 -0.25 -18.18
N MET A 15 3.53 -0.01 -17.49
CA MET A 15 3.48 0.80 -16.26
C MET A 15 4.28 0.17 -15.13
N ARG A 16 4.18 -1.16 -14.95
CA ARG A 16 4.96 -1.89 -13.92
C ARG A 16 6.45 -1.85 -14.19
N ASP A 17 6.87 -1.90 -15.45
CA ASP A 17 8.28 -1.84 -15.87
C ASP A 17 8.87 -0.43 -15.72
N ASN A 18 8.06 0.61 -15.94
CA ASN A 18 8.43 2.01 -15.70
C ASN A 18 8.07 2.49 -14.28
N GLY A 19 7.88 1.55 -13.35
CA GLY A 19 7.52 1.84 -11.96
C GLY A 19 8.65 2.45 -11.14
N PHE A 20 8.62 2.21 -9.84
CA PHE A 20 9.57 2.82 -8.90
C PHE A 20 10.93 2.13 -8.90
N LEU A 21 11.98 2.92 -8.66
CA LEU A 21 13.38 2.46 -8.57
C LEU A 21 13.57 1.37 -7.50
N SER A 22 12.84 1.47 -6.39
CA SER A 22 12.83 0.47 -5.32
C SER A 22 11.52 0.48 -4.55
N ALA A 23 11.27 -0.58 -3.79
CA ALA A 23 10.12 -0.66 -2.90
C ALA A 23 10.10 0.51 -1.88
N ALA A 24 11.27 0.98 -1.43
CA ALA A 24 11.34 2.12 -0.52
C ALA A 24 10.82 3.42 -1.15
N HIS A 25 11.06 3.66 -2.44
CA HIS A 25 10.50 4.83 -3.13
C HIS A 25 9.00 4.66 -3.38
N ALA A 26 8.55 3.45 -3.74
CA ALA A 26 7.12 3.18 -3.86
C ALA A 26 6.38 3.38 -2.53
N LEU A 27 6.97 2.96 -1.40
CA LEU A 27 6.43 3.19 -0.06
C LEU A 27 6.48 4.67 0.33
N ALA A 28 7.53 5.40 -0.07
CA ALA A 28 7.61 6.85 0.14
C ALA A 28 6.45 7.59 -0.53
N GLU A 29 6.00 7.18 -1.72
CA GLU A 29 4.81 7.79 -2.35
C GLU A 29 3.52 7.57 -1.54
N LEU A 30 3.35 6.40 -0.92
CA LEU A 30 2.21 6.16 -0.04
C LEU A 30 2.28 7.04 1.23
N ILE A 31 3.50 7.22 1.75
CA ILE A 31 3.77 8.14 2.86
C ILE A 31 3.49 9.60 2.46
N ASP A 32 3.88 10.01 1.25
CA ASP A 32 3.56 11.33 0.70
C ASP A 32 2.05 11.57 0.65
N ASN A 33 1.30 10.61 0.10
CA ASN A 33 -0.16 10.69 0.05
C ASN A 33 -0.77 10.82 1.46
N SER A 34 -0.20 10.11 2.44
CA SER A 34 -0.63 10.18 3.84
C SER A 34 -0.36 11.58 4.44
N ILE A 35 0.82 12.16 4.20
CA ILE A 35 1.14 13.52 4.68
C ILE A 35 0.23 14.55 4.01
N GLN A 36 -0.04 14.38 2.71
CA GLN A 36 -0.95 15.26 1.96
C GLN A 36 -2.39 15.19 2.45
N SER A 37 -2.84 14.03 2.92
CA SER A 37 -4.17 13.86 3.53
C SER A 37 -4.25 14.38 4.97
N GLY A 38 -3.13 14.91 5.51
CA GLY A 38 -3.02 15.52 6.82
C GLY A 38 -2.64 14.55 7.95
N ALA A 39 -2.14 13.36 7.63
CA ALA A 39 -1.74 12.38 8.64
C ALA A 39 -0.53 12.87 9.46
N ASP A 40 -0.64 12.78 10.78
CA ASP A 40 0.47 12.96 11.72
C ASP A 40 1.03 11.61 12.24
N ARG A 41 0.33 10.51 11.97
CA ARG A 41 0.76 9.15 12.29
C ARG A 41 0.57 8.25 11.07
N ILE A 42 1.67 7.64 10.65
CA ILE A 42 1.73 6.68 9.55
C ILE A 42 2.42 5.43 10.06
N GLU A 43 1.85 4.28 9.79
CA GLU A 43 2.37 2.98 10.19
C GLU A 43 2.66 2.16 8.94
N LEU A 44 3.90 1.70 8.80
CA LEU A 44 4.30 0.74 7.79
C LEU A 44 4.37 -0.64 8.44
N ILE A 45 3.54 -1.56 7.98
CA ILE A 45 3.41 -2.90 8.55
C ILE A 45 3.94 -3.92 7.55
N THR A 46 4.83 -4.77 7.99
CA THR A 46 5.31 -5.92 7.22
C THR A 46 4.66 -7.19 7.76
N PHE A 47 4.03 -7.96 6.88
CA PHE A 47 3.34 -9.20 7.22
C PHE A 47 4.17 -10.36 6.71
N GLU A 48 4.83 -11.08 7.61
CA GLU A 48 5.75 -12.16 7.28
C GLU A 48 5.13 -13.54 7.54
N LYS A 49 5.42 -14.48 6.65
CA LYS A 49 5.13 -15.89 6.84
C LYS A 49 6.42 -16.67 6.96
N ARG A 50 6.50 -17.54 7.97
CA ARG A 50 7.61 -18.49 8.11
C ARG A 50 7.36 -19.68 7.19
N SER A 51 8.32 -19.99 6.33
CA SER A 51 8.30 -21.28 5.62
C SER A 51 8.66 -22.39 6.59
N GLU A 52 8.00 -23.54 6.48
CA GLU A 52 8.45 -24.75 7.15
C GLU A 52 9.86 -25.08 6.61
N GLY A 53 10.82 -25.24 7.51
CA GLY A 53 12.15 -25.71 7.13
C GLY A 53 12.07 -27.17 6.72
N SER A 54 12.86 -27.58 5.73
CA SER A 54 13.03 -29.01 5.43
C SER A 54 14.19 -29.60 6.26
N ALA A 55 14.37 -30.92 6.23
CA ALA A 55 15.54 -31.57 6.83
C ALA A 55 16.89 -31.00 6.33
N THR A 56 16.89 -30.31 5.18
CA THR A 56 18.06 -29.74 4.51
C THR A 56 18.06 -28.20 4.46
N SER A 57 17.03 -27.51 4.98
CA SER A 57 16.95 -26.06 4.92
C SER A 57 16.33 -25.47 6.19
N ARG A 58 16.94 -24.39 6.70
CA ARG A 58 16.40 -23.66 7.86
C ARG A 58 15.10 -22.96 7.46
N ALA A 59 14.16 -22.87 8.40
CA ALA A 59 12.97 -22.05 8.25
C ALA A 59 13.37 -20.59 7.97
N VAL A 60 12.75 -19.97 6.97
CA VAL A 60 13.04 -18.58 6.59
C VAL A 60 11.74 -17.79 6.64
N LYS A 61 11.80 -16.58 7.23
CA LYS A 61 10.70 -15.61 7.16
C LYS A 61 10.69 -14.95 5.79
N ARG A 62 9.52 -14.86 5.18
CA ARG A 62 9.34 -14.14 3.92
C ARG A 62 8.17 -13.18 4.03
N ILE A 63 8.32 -12.01 3.44
CA ILE A 63 7.24 -11.05 3.30
C ILE A 63 6.11 -11.66 2.47
N GLU A 64 4.89 -11.57 2.98
CA GLU A 64 3.67 -12.00 2.32
C GLU A 64 2.85 -10.77 1.89
N LYS A 65 2.74 -9.79 2.79
CA LYS A 65 2.03 -8.53 2.55
C LYS A 65 2.82 -7.34 3.11
N ILE A 66 2.56 -6.15 2.58
CA ILE A 66 3.05 -4.88 3.13
C ILE A 66 1.86 -3.94 3.26
N GLY A 67 1.66 -3.36 4.43
CA GLY A 67 0.59 -2.40 4.71
C GLY A 67 1.13 -1.01 5.00
N VAL A 68 0.38 0.01 4.59
CA VAL A 68 0.56 1.41 5.05
C VAL A 68 -0.78 1.87 5.61
N LEU A 69 -0.80 2.21 6.90
CA LEU A 69 -1.96 2.74 7.62
C LEU A 69 -1.67 4.18 8.03
N ASP A 70 -2.55 5.11 7.67
CA ASP A 70 -2.47 6.50 8.12
C ASP A 70 -3.73 6.94 8.89
N ASN A 71 -3.60 8.03 9.64
CA ASN A 71 -4.70 8.69 10.34
C ASN A 71 -5.12 10.02 9.68
N GLY A 72 -4.93 10.14 8.37
CA GLY A 72 -5.33 11.32 7.61
C GLY A 72 -6.84 11.45 7.48
N SER A 73 -7.29 12.35 6.61
CA SER A 73 -8.71 12.67 6.39
C SER A 73 -9.54 11.52 5.81
N GLY A 74 -8.91 10.49 5.24
CA GLY A 74 -9.60 9.42 4.51
C GLY A 74 -10.22 9.89 3.20
N MET A 75 -10.96 9.00 2.54
CA MET A 75 -11.57 9.23 1.24
C MET A 75 -13.05 8.84 1.26
N ASP A 76 -13.88 9.64 0.58
CA ASP A 76 -15.24 9.22 0.25
C ASP A 76 -15.24 8.18 -0.90
N SER A 77 -16.44 7.77 -1.35
CA SER A 77 -16.53 6.67 -2.33
C SER A 77 -15.95 7.08 -3.68
N GLU A 78 -16.26 8.30 -4.14
CA GLU A 78 -15.80 8.81 -5.43
C GLU A 78 -14.28 9.03 -5.40
N THR A 79 -13.76 9.65 -4.34
CA THR A 79 -12.32 9.88 -4.18
C THR A 79 -11.54 8.57 -4.10
N LEU A 80 -12.04 7.57 -3.35
CA LEU A 80 -11.40 6.25 -3.26
C LEU A 80 -11.42 5.51 -4.60
N HIS A 81 -12.51 5.61 -5.36
CA HIS A 81 -12.60 5.00 -6.69
C HIS A 81 -11.59 5.61 -7.66
N LEU A 82 -11.51 6.96 -7.68
CA LEU A 82 -10.54 7.72 -8.46
C LEU A 82 -9.09 7.46 -8.02
N ALA A 83 -8.86 7.15 -6.74
CA ALA A 83 -7.51 6.94 -6.20
C ALA A 83 -6.78 5.74 -6.82
N LEU A 84 -7.50 4.77 -7.39
CA LEU A 84 -6.91 3.63 -8.11
C LEU A 84 -6.90 3.84 -9.64
N GLU A 85 -7.50 4.91 -10.15
CA GLU A 85 -7.55 5.19 -11.59
C GLU A 85 -6.23 5.80 -12.06
N PHE A 86 -5.59 5.12 -13.02
CA PHE A 86 -4.34 5.60 -13.63
C PHE A 86 -4.57 6.92 -14.38
N GLY A 87 -3.99 8.01 -13.88
CA GLY A 87 -4.04 9.31 -14.53
C GLY A 87 -5.16 10.21 -14.04
N ALA A 88 -5.99 9.74 -13.10
CA ALA A 88 -7.04 10.53 -12.48
C ALA A 88 -6.54 11.20 -11.19
N SER A 89 -6.68 12.52 -11.12
CA SER A 89 -6.33 13.27 -9.91
C SER A 89 -7.43 14.28 -9.62
N VAL A 90 -7.94 14.25 -8.40
CA VAL A 90 -8.84 15.28 -7.85
C VAL A 90 -8.13 16.64 -7.76
N ASN A 91 -6.79 16.64 -7.69
CA ASN A 91 -5.95 17.82 -7.49
C ASN A 91 -5.29 18.35 -8.77
N ARG A 92 -5.82 18.03 -9.98
CA ARG A 92 -5.24 18.53 -11.26
C ARG A 92 -5.09 20.06 -11.32
N LYS A 93 -5.85 20.80 -10.52
CA LYS A 93 -5.82 22.28 -10.45
C LYS A 93 -4.86 22.83 -9.40
N ASP A 94 -4.30 21.99 -8.52
CA ASP A 94 -3.40 22.46 -7.49
C ASP A 94 -1.96 22.56 -8.03
N SER A 95 -1.40 23.77 -7.99
CA SER A 95 -0.11 24.07 -8.63
C SER A 95 1.10 23.70 -7.77
N GLN A 96 0.88 23.29 -6.53
CA GLN A 96 1.92 23.05 -5.51
C GLN A 96 2.04 21.58 -5.07
N GLY A 97 1.17 20.68 -5.53
CA GLY A 97 1.10 19.29 -5.02
C GLY A 97 2.02 18.29 -5.73
N ILE A 98 2.74 17.49 -4.94
CA ILE A 98 3.45 16.26 -5.34
C ILE A 98 2.39 15.17 -5.61
N GLY A 99 1.58 15.34 -6.65
CA GLY A 99 0.43 14.46 -6.93
C GLY A 99 -0.35 14.79 -8.22
N LYS A 100 0.23 15.67 -9.04
CA LYS A 100 -0.42 16.33 -10.19
C LYS A 100 -0.97 15.38 -11.26
N PHE A 101 -0.46 14.15 -11.32
CA PHE A 101 -0.75 13.22 -12.40
C PHE A 101 -1.72 12.10 -12.02
N GLY A 102 -2.08 11.92 -10.75
CA GLY A 102 -3.06 10.88 -10.40
C GLY A 102 -2.52 9.47 -10.61
N MET A 103 -1.22 9.29 -10.40
CA MET A 103 -0.52 8.03 -10.65
C MET A 103 0.11 7.46 -9.37
N GLY A 104 0.18 8.22 -8.28
CA GLY A 104 0.97 7.86 -7.09
C GLY A 104 0.59 6.51 -6.50
N LEU A 105 -0.63 6.38 -5.97
CA LEU A 105 -1.11 5.14 -5.34
C LEU A 105 -1.15 3.94 -6.29
N PRO A 106 -1.77 4.00 -7.49
CA PRO A 106 -1.88 2.82 -8.33
C PRO A 106 -0.51 2.43 -8.91
N ASN A 107 0.33 3.38 -9.34
CA ASN A 107 1.65 3.08 -9.90
C ASN A 107 2.64 2.56 -8.85
N SER A 108 2.65 3.15 -7.64
CA SER A 108 3.51 2.67 -6.54
C SER A 108 3.16 1.24 -6.19
N SER A 109 1.86 0.93 -6.07
CA SER A 109 1.37 -0.40 -5.74
C SER A 109 1.73 -1.44 -6.80
N ILE A 110 1.32 -1.25 -8.06
CA ILE A 110 1.54 -2.26 -9.10
C ILE A 110 3.02 -2.46 -9.44
N SER A 111 3.88 -1.47 -9.14
CA SER A 111 5.32 -1.61 -9.36
C SER A 111 5.97 -2.65 -8.43
N GLN A 112 5.36 -2.93 -7.27
CA GLN A 112 5.92 -3.83 -6.26
C GLN A 112 5.14 -5.13 -6.10
N CYS A 113 3.83 -5.10 -6.40
CA CYS A 113 2.92 -6.21 -6.14
C CYS A 113 1.96 -6.47 -7.32
N LYS A 114 1.21 -7.56 -7.23
CA LYS A 114 0.13 -7.85 -8.18
C LYS A 114 -1.26 -7.57 -7.64
N HIS A 115 -1.42 -7.43 -6.33
CA HIS A 115 -2.72 -7.16 -5.73
C HIS A 115 -2.57 -6.06 -4.69
N VAL A 116 -3.42 -5.03 -4.80
CA VAL A 116 -3.52 -3.97 -3.80
C VAL A 116 -4.96 -3.86 -3.34
N ASP A 117 -5.15 -3.99 -2.04
CA ASP A 117 -6.37 -3.69 -1.33
C ASP A 117 -6.29 -2.26 -0.76
N VAL A 118 -7.36 -1.48 -0.86
CA VAL A 118 -7.44 -0.15 -0.24
C VAL A 118 -8.71 -0.06 0.58
N TRP A 119 -8.57 0.18 1.88
CA TRP A 119 -9.64 0.64 2.75
C TRP A 119 -9.45 2.12 3.06
N SER A 120 -10.53 2.91 3.05
CA SER A 120 -10.48 4.30 3.49
C SER A 120 -11.80 4.69 4.16
N TRP A 121 -11.72 5.57 5.15
CA TRP A 121 -12.87 5.99 5.94
C TRP A 121 -12.71 7.41 6.45
N THR A 122 -13.81 8.17 6.42
CA THR A 122 -13.94 9.51 6.98
C THR A 122 -14.64 9.51 8.33
N GLU A 123 -15.17 8.35 8.76
CA GLU A 123 -15.87 8.16 10.03
C GLU A 123 -15.58 6.75 10.59
N PRO A 124 -15.49 6.57 11.91
CA PRO A 124 -15.21 5.26 12.51
C PRO A 124 -16.27 4.21 12.13
N GLY A 125 -15.84 3.03 11.69
CA GLY A 125 -16.74 1.92 11.33
C GLY A 125 -17.39 2.01 9.94
N GLU A 126 -17.09 3.06 9.17
CA GLU A 126 -17.56 3.24 7.79
C GLU A 126 -16.43 2.99 6.78
N TYR A 127 -15.88 1.78 6.82
CA TYR A 127 -14.76 1.37 5.95
C TYR A 127 -15.24 1.09 4.53
N LYS A 128 -14.82 1.94 3.58
CA LYS A 128 -15.01 1.72 2.15
C LYS A 128 -13.80 1.01 1.58
N TYR A 129 -14.04 0.11 0.65
CA TYR A 129 -13.04 -0.79 0.12
C TYR A 129 -13.14 -0.93 -1.40
N THR A 130 -11.98 -0.92 -2.05
CA THR A 130 -11.80 -1.35 -3.45
C THR A 130 -10.40 -1.94 -3.62
N TYR A 131 -10.10 -2.48 -4.79
CA TYR A 131 -8.84 -3.16 -5.06
C TYR A 131 -8.43 -3.10 -6.53
N LEU A 132 -7.16 -3.44 -6.80
CA LEU A 132 -6.68 -3.80 -8.13
C LEU A 132 -5.95 -5.13 -8.09
N ASP A 133 -6.20 -5.99 -9.07
CA ASP A 133 -5.48 -7.25 -9.27
C ASP A 133 -4.94 -7.38 -10.71
N ILE A 134 -3.62 -7.46 -10.84
CA ILE A 134 -2.93 -7.55 -12.12
C ILE A 134 -3.23 -8.86 -12.85
N ASP A 135 -3.40 -9.96 -12.13
CA ASP A 135 -3.72 -11.24 -12.76
C ASP A 135 -5.16 -11.20 -13.32
N GLU A 136 -6.12 -10.59 -12.61
CA GLU A 136 -7.50 -10.39 -13.09
C GLU A 136 -7.59 -9.42 -14.29
N ILE A 137 -6.80 -8.35 -14.29
CA ILE A 137 -6.73 -7.43 -15.45
C ILE A 137 -6.16 -8.15 -16.68
N LYS A 138 -5.22 -9.08 -16.48
CA LYS A 138 -4.59 -9.85 -17.56
C LYS A 138 -5.48 -10.96 -18.10
N SER A 139 -6.29 -11.60 -17.25
CA SER A 139 -7.28 -12.59 -17.69
C SER A 139 -8.50 -11.95 -18.35
N GLY A 140 -8.76 -10.67 -18.06
CA GLY A 140 -9.96 -9.96 -18.50
C GLY A 140 -11.11 -10.06 -17.49
N ASP A 141 -10.87 -10.63 -16.30
CA ASP A 141 -11.87 -10.70 -15.23
C ASP A 141 -12.10 -9.32 -14.57
N LEU A 142 -11.11 -8.43 -14.66
CA LEU A 142 -11.19 -7.05 -14.17
C LEU A 142 -11.01 -6.04 -15.31
N GLU A 143 -12.13 -5.60 -15.90
CA GLU A 143 -12.14 -4.63 -17.00
C GLU A 143 -12.19 -3.17 -16.52
N SER A 144 -12.61 -2.94 -15.27
CA SER A 144 -12.72 -1.63 -14.65
C SER A 144 -12.44 -1.73 -13.14
N ILE A 145 -12.14 -0.59 -12.51
CA ILE A 145 -11.92 -0.55 -11.06
C ILE A 145 -13.25 -0.79 -10.36
N PRO A 146 -13.34 -1.74 -9.41
CA PRO A 146 -14.57 -1.99 -8.69
C PRO A 146 -15.02 -0.75 -7.93
N GLU A 147 -16.32 -0.46 -8.01
CA GLU A 147 -16.98 0.55 -7.18
C GLU A 147 -16.71 0.26 -5.70
N PRO A 148 -16.33 1.25 -4.88
CA PRO A 148 -16.06 1.00 -3.49
C PRO A 148 -17.28 0.52 -2.71
N ILE A 149 -17.08 -0.53 -1.92
CA ILE A 149 -18.13 -1.15 -1.09
C ILE A 149 -17.78 -1.02 0.39
N LYS A 150 -18.80 -1.06 1.27
CA LYS A 150 -18.54 -1.20 2.70
C LYS A 150 -17.98 -2.58 2.99
N LYS A 151 -16.77 -2.67 3.55
CA LYS A 151 -16.10 -3.94 3.87
C LYS A 151 -15.17 -3.75 5.07
N GLU A 152 -15.34 -4.61 6.07
CA GLU A 152 -14.45 -4.65 7.23
C GLU A 152 -13.03 -5.07 6.83
N VAL A 153 -12.04 -4.59 7.60
CA VAL A 153 -10.66 -5.05 7.48
C VAL A 153 -10.58 -6.50 7.99
N PRO A 154 -9.97 -7.43 7.23
CA PRO A 154 -9.82 -8.82 7.65
C PRO A 154 -9.16 -8.96 9.03
N ALA A 155 -9.65 -9.90 9.84
CA ALA A 155 -9.22 -10.07 11.23
C ALA A 155 -7.72 -10.39 11.38
N ASP A 156 -7.14 -11.10 10.41
CA ASP A 156 -5.70 -11.41 10.39
C ASP A 156 -4.86 -10.15 10.20
N ILE A 157 -5.27 -9.25 9.31
CA ILE A 157 -4.64 -7.95 9.08
C ILE A 157 -4.86 -7.06 10.30
N LEU A 158 -6.10 -6.94 10.78
CA LEU A 158 -6.48 -6.10 11.91
C LEU A 158 -5.66 -6.41 13.17
N ALA A 159 -5.37 -7.69 13.43
CA ALA A 159 -4.55 -8.14 14.56
C ALA A 159 -3.13 -7.53 14.58
N ALA A 160 -2.60 -7.08 13.43
CA ALA A 160 -1.30 -6.42 13.34
C ALA A 160 -1.37 -4.88 13.42
N LEU A 161 -2.56 -4.28 13.26
CA LEU A 161 -2.75 -2.83 13.25
C LEU A 161 -2.89 -2.25 14.66
N GLY A 162 -3.29 -3.07 15.64
CA GLY A 162 -3.47 -2.69 17.04
C GLY A 162 -4.93 -2.81 17.49
N ASP A 163 -5.22 -2.35 18.72
CA ASP A 163 -6.53 -2.55 19.36
C ASP A 163 -7.66 -1.72 18.72
N SER A 164 -7.33 -0.61 18.05
CA SER A 164 -8.31 0.26 17.41
C SER A 164 -7.72 1.01 16.20
N LEU A 165 -8.47 1.04 15.10
CA LEU A 165 -8.18 1.91 13.96
C LEU A 165 -8.41 3.39 14.31
N PRO A 166 -7.71 4.34 13.65
CA PRO A 166 -7.97 5.76 13.85
C PRO A 166 -9.40 6.15 13.44
N SER A 167 -9.86 7.31 13.89
CA SER A 167 -11.23 7.79 13.61
C SER A 167 -11.48 8.03 12.11
N THR A 168 -10.43 8.41 11.40
CA THR A 168 -10.35 8.60 9.95
C THR A 168 -9.02 8.04 9.48
N GLY A 169 -8.93 7.66 8.21
CA GLY A 169 -7.66 7.19 7.67
C GLY A 169 -7.79 6.38 6.40
N THR A 170 -6.64 5.90 5.94
CA THR A 170 -6.53 4.97 4.81
C THR A 170 -5.59 3.83 5.19
N LEU A 171 -5.94 2.62 4.76
CA LEU A 171 -5.13 1.42 4.83
C LEU A 171 -4.92 0.89 3.41
N VAL A 172 -3.68 0.89 2.94
CA VAL A 172 -3.27 0.27 1.68
C VAL A 172 -2.52 -1.01 2.00
N VAL A 173 -2.94 -2.15 1.44
CA VAL A 173 -2.27 -3.45 1.64
C VAL A 173 -1.86 -4.03 0.30
N TRP A 174 -0.56 -4.21 0.13
CA TRP A 174 0.02 -4.92 -1.00
C TRP A 174 0.11 -6.41 -0.68
N SER A 175 -0.35 -7.26 -1.59
CA SER A 175 -0.22 -8.71 -1.52
C SER A 175 0.18 -9.28 -2.89
N LYS A 176 0.48 -10.58 -2.97
CA LYS A 176 1.11 -11.20 -4.15
C LYS A 176 2.38 -10.43 -4.58
N ILE A 177 3.26 -10.14 -3.60
CA ILE A 177 4.49 -9.37 -3.81
C ILE A 177 5.44 -10.13 -4.75
N ASP A 178 5.70 -9.59 -5.94
CA ASP A 178 6.51 -10.25 -6.99
C ASP A 178 7.73 -9.41 -7.41
N ARG A 179 7.68 -8.08 -7.27
CA ARG A 179 8.76 -7.17 -7.71
C ARG A 179 9.54 -6.49 -6.57
N CYS A 180 9.13 -6.69 -5.32
CA CYS A 180 9.90 -6.19 -4.18
C CYS A 180 11.28 -6.87 -4.07
N GLN A 181 12.33 -6.06 -4.01
CA GLN A 181 13.73 -6.49 -3.94
C GLN A 181 14.04 -7.21 -2.62
N TRP A 182 13.41 -6.80 -1.52
CA TRP A 182 13.67 -7.32 -0.18
C TRP A 182 12.63 -8.36 0.21
N LYS A 183 13.09 -9.42 0.89
CA LYS A 183 12.25 -10.58 1.22
C LYS A 183 11.88 -10.68 2.69
N THR A 184 12.42 -9.82 3.56
CA THR A 184 12.16 -9.82 5.00
C THR A 184 11.73 -8.42 5.47
N GLY A 185 10.94 -8.36 6.52
CA GLY A 185 10.46 -7.13 7.13
C GLY A 185 11.61 -6.22 7.58
N ASN A 186 12.63 -6.79 8.22
CA ASN A 186 13.82 -6.04 8.66
C ASN A 186 14.58 -5.37 7.50
N SER A 187 14.71 -6.04 6.35
CA SER A 187 15.35 -5.41 5.18
C SER A 187 14.49 -4.30 4.59
N ILE A 188 13.16 -4.50 4.50
CA ILE A 188 12.22 -3.46 4.06
C ILE A 188 12.31 -2.25 4.99
N TYR A 189 12.30 -2.47 6.31
CA TYR A 189 12.44 -1.42 7.32
C TYR A 189 13.71 -0.60 7.11
N LYS A 190 14.89 -1.23 7.16
CA LYS A 190 16.18 -0.51 7.04
C LYS A 190 16.26 0.34 5.79
N HIS A 191 15.92 -0.22 4.64
CA HIS A 191 16.04 0.51 3.38
C HIS A 191 14.96 1.59 3.21
N THR A 192 13.77 1.37 3.75
CA THR A 192 12.71 2.38 3.73
C THR A 192 13.03 3.51 4.69
N GLN A 193 13.47 3.21 5.91
CA GLN A 193 13.92 4.19 6.90
C GLN A 193 15.03 5.08 6.34
N ASP A 194 16.01 4.53 5.62
CA ASP A 194 17.08 5.30 5.01
C ASP A 194 16.56 6.31 3.97
N VAL A 195 15.60 5.91 3.14
CA VAL A 195 15.02 6.77 2.08
C VAL A 195 14.10 7.82 2.70
N VAL A 196 13.13 7.37 3.51
CA VAL A 196 12.13 8.20 4.19
C VAL A 196 12.80 9.19 5.14
N GLY A 197 13.77 8.76 5.94
CA GLY A 197 14.51 9.62 6.86
C GLY A 197 15.33 10.72 6.16
N ARG A 198 15.71 10.52 4.89
CA ARG A 198 16.31 11.58 4.06
C ARG A 198 15.25 12.51 3.47
N MET A 199 14.17 11.97 2.93
CA MET A 199 13.11 12.74 2.26
C MET A 199 12.34 13.63 3.23
N TYR A 200 11.98 13.11 4.40
CA TYR A 200 11.09 13.76 5.36
C TYR A 200 11.78 14.32 6.59
N ARG A 201 13.11 14.47 6.57
CA ARG A 201 13.89 14.91 7.72
C ARG A 201 13.29 16.12 8.43
N TYR A 202 12.83 17.13 7.69
CA TYR A 202 12.23 18.34 8.27
C TYR A 202 10.84 18.13 8.89
N TYR A 203 10.05 17.18 8.37
CA TYR A 203 8.76 16.82 8.95
C TYR A 203 8.94 15.99 10.22
N LEU A 204 9.94 15.10 10.23
CA LEU A 204 10.28 14.24 11.35
C LEU A 204 10.96 15.01 12.51
N ASP A 205 11.91 15.89 12.20
CA ASP A 205 12.69 16.67 13.20
C ASP A 205 11.82 17.69 13.97
N GLY A 206 10.71 18.13 13.37
CA GLY A 206 9.72 18.99 14.03
C GLY A 206 8.62 18.24 14.78
N GLU A 207 8.70 16.90 14.92
CA GLU A 207 7.66 16.02 15.46
C GLU A 207 6.27 16.21 14.83
N LYS A 208 6.20 16.74 13.61
CA LYS A 208 4.93 17.00 12.91
C LYS A 208 4.28 15.72 12.38
N VAL A 209 5.10 14.72 12.09
CA VAL A 209 4.69 13.42 11.54
C VAL A 209 5.52 12.33 12.21
N SER A 210 4.85 11.28 12.68
CA SER A 210 5.43 10.05 13.21
C SER A 210 5.23 8.92 12.20
N ILE A 211 6.34 8.33 11.73
CA ILE A 211 6.33 7.16 10.86
C ILE A 211 6.85 5.97 11.68
N ARG A 212 5.97 4.99 11.94
CA ARG A 212 6.26 3.80 12.73
C ARG A 212 6.38 2.58 11.85
N PHE A 213 7.25 1.65 12.23
CA PHE A 213 7.43 0.40 11.50
C PHE A 213 7.05 -0.78 12.38
N LYS A 214 6.15 -1.62 11.89
CA LYS A 214 5.72 -2.85 12.56
C LYS A 214 6.08 -4.07 11.72
N SER A 215 6.58 -5.12 12.37
CA SER A 215 6.76 -6.43 11.76
C SER A 215 5.89 -7.46 12.45
N ALA A 216 4.99 -8.09 11.70
CA ALA A 216 4.05 -9.07 12.18
C ALA A 216 4.27 -10.43 11.50
N GLU A 217 4.25 -11.51 12.27
CA GLU A 217 4.46 -12.88 11.77
C GLU A 217 3.17 -13.68 11.88
N LEU A 218 2.80 -14.38 10.80
CA LEU A 218 1.62 -15.22 10.75
C LEU A 218 1.78 -16.41 11.71
N LYS A 219 0.90 -16.50 12.71
CA LYS A 219 0.80 -17.57 13.71
C LYS A 219 -0.67 -17.91 13.91
N ASN A 220 -1.04 -19.19 13.79
CA ASN A 220 -2.42 -19.66 14.00
C ASN A 220 -3.48 -18.82 13.24
N SER A 221 -3.20 -18.50 11.98
CA SER A 221 -4.05 -17.69 11.09
C SER A 221 -4.20 -16.20 11.42
N LEU A 222 -3.45 -15.68 12.40
CA LEU A 222 -3.41 -14.24 12.71
C LEU A 222 -1.97 -13.71 12.60
N TYR A 223 -1.80 -12.45 12.21
CA TYR A 223 -0.49 -11.81 12.26
C TYR A 223 -0.24 -11.25 13.66
N ILE A 224 0.86 -11.69 14.28
CA ILE A 224 1.27 -11.23 15.61
C ILE A 224 2.48 -10.32 15.46
N VAL A 225 2.37 -9.07 15.93
CA VAL A 225 3.48 -8.10 15.95
C VAL A 225 4.61 -8.65 16.82
N ASN A 226 5.83 -8.70 16.28
CA ASN A 226 7.02 -9.16 17.01
C ASN A 226 8.07 -8.06 17.17
N GLU A 227 8.07 -7.05 16.30
CA GLU A 227 8.99 -5.90 16.35
C GLU A 227 8.23 -4.62 16.01
N GLU A 228 8.53 -3.54 16.73
CA GLU A 228 8.03 -2.19 16.49
C GLU A 228 9.20 -1.20 16.62
N HIS A 229 9.31 -0.26 15.68
CA HIS A 229 10.37 0.75 15.58
C HIS A 229 9.80 2.15 15.34
#